data_AF-A0A420YKB5-F1
#
_entry.id   AF-A0A420YKB5-F1
#
_cell.length_a   1.000
_cell.length_b   1.000
_cell.length_c   1.000
_cell.angle_alpha   90.00
_cell.angle_beta   90.00
_cell.angle_gamma   90.00
#
_symmetry.space_group_name_H-M   'P 1'
#
loop_
_entity.id
_entity.type
_entity.pdbx_description
1 polymer ?
#
loop_
_entity_poly.entity_id
_entity_poly.type
_entity_poly.pdbx_seq_one_letter_code
_entity_poly.pdbx_strand_id
1 'polypeptide(L)'
;MRVTQFFTTALLVAAGVAEAASSWTFDDASVSVVSKKASDGSKAKLNVQKPLSKPVALGASDTIKVILTAKENGVAKRPHQTFLILKDVDTGLEAPFPLTVKDTGKGVVQVTQKDLPVQLLQATKPLQAFVVLASFGSSQGLDVPLFDLELHLDPNAAVPAYEKPLRYGKQPEIHHIFRADPKNPPKVISLFFALAVAAAVPALFVVVSGRSGTQLVIWY
;
A
#
# COMPACT_ATOMS: atom_id res chain seq x y z
N MET A 1 -5.54 -41.79 65.30
CA MET A 1 -6.01 -41.23 64.01
C MET A 1 -5.05 -40.13 63.56
N ARG A 2 -4.62 -40.18 62.29
CA ARG A 2 -3.96 -39.11 61.50
C ARG A 2 -2.49 -38.78 61.81
N VAL A 3 -1.58 -39.67 61.43
CA VAL A 3 -0.14 -39.32 61.25
C VAL A 3 0.40 -39.71 59.84
N THR A 4 -0.43 -40.26 58.96
CA THR A 4 0.04 -40.85 57.67
C THR A 4 -0.45 -40.11 56.43
N GLN A 5 -0.47 -38.77 56.44
CA GLN A 5 -1.00 -38.01 55.29
C GLN A 5 -0.26 -36.70 54.99
N PHE A 6 1.06 -36.67 55.17
CA PHE A 6 1.89 -35.52 54.79
C PHE A 6 3.05 -35.86 53.86
N PHE A 7 3.19 -37.12 53.42
CA PHE A 7 4.32 -37.55 52.58
C PHE A 7 4.01 -37.71 51.08
N THR A 8 2.76 -37.50 50.63
CA THR A 8 2.36 -37.73 49.23
C THR A 8 2.22 -36.48 48.36
N THR A 9 2.36 -35.28 48.91
CA THR A 9 2.20 -34.02 48.15
C THR A 9 3.51 -33.36 47.70
N ALA A 10 4.67 -33.93 48.04
CA ALA A 10 5.97 -33.35 47.68
C ALA A 10 6.60 -33.90 46.38
N LEU A 11 5.90 -34.76 45.62
CA LEU A 11 6.46 -35.45 44.44
C LEU A 11 5.85 -35.02 43.09
N LEU A 12 5.36 -33.79 42.97
CA LEU A 12 4.83 -33.24 41.71
C LEU A 12 5.48 -31.95 41.21
N VAL A 13 6.59 -31.48 41.83
CA VAL A 13 7.21 -30.18 41.51
C VAL A 13 8.45 -30.28 40.59
N ALA A 14 8.85 -31.47 40.14
CA ALA A 14 10.12 -31.65 39.42
C ALA A 14 10.02 -32.29 38.02
N ALA A 15 8.96 -31.98 37.26
CA ALA A 15 8.86 -32.36 35.84
C ALA A 15 8.57 -31.15 34.95
N GLY A 16 9.22 -30.03 35.22
CA GLY A 16 9.34 -28.92 34.28
C GLY A 16 10.60 -29.11 33.45
N VAL A 17 10.62 -30.07 32.52
CA VAL A 17 11.62 -30.06 31.46
C VAL A 17 11.32 -28.80 30.66
N ALA A 18 12.16 -27.78 30.81
CA ALA A 18 12.15 -26.66 29.88
C ALA A 18 12.48 -27.26 28.52
N GLU A 19 11.45 -27.51 27.70
CA GLU A 19 11.67 -27.68 26.27
C GLU A 19 12.29 -26.35 25.82
N ALA A 20 13.61 -26.35 25.62
CA ALA A 20 14.25 -25.34 24.83
C ALA A 20 13.58 -25.42 23.46
N ALA A 21 12.64 -24.50 23.20
CA ALA A 21 11.93 -24.44 21.94
C ALA A 21 12.99 -24.37 20.84
N SER A 22 13.09 -25.42 20.04
CA SER A 22 14.01 -25.48 18.92
C SER A 22 13.71 -24.28 18.03
N SER A 23 14.71 -23.47 17.69
CA SER A 23 14.49 -22.30 16.85
C SER A 23 15.22 -22.42 15.53
N TRP A 24 14.61 -21.92 14.46
CA TRP A 24 15.28 -21.73 13.19
C TRP A 24 16.23 -20.53 13.26
N THR A 25 17.39 -20.67 12.63
CA THR A 25 18.39 -19.62 12.46
C THR A 25 19.12 -19.84 11.13
N PHE A 26 20.04 -18.95 10.76
CA PHE A 26 20.92 -19.16 9.62
C PHE A 26 22.36 -18.72 9.91
N ASP A 27 23.30 -19.32 9.19
CA ASP A 27 24.73 -18.99 9.18
C ASP A 27 25.26 -18.87 7.75
N ASP A 28 26.51 -18.41 7.62
CA ASP A 28 27.22 -18.23 6.34
C ASP A 28 26.43 -17.46 5.28
N ALA A 29 25.61 -16.52 5.75
CA ALA A 29 24.73 -15.78 4.89
C ALA A 29 25.45 -14.61 4.21
N SER A 30 25.17 -14.43 2.92
CA SER A 30 25.72 -13.34 2.13
C SER A 30 24.77 -12.92 1.04
N VAL A 31 24.77 -11.62 0.77
CA VAL A 31 24.13 -11.00 -0.39
C VAL A 31 25.22 -10.54 -1.35
N SER A 32 25.03 -10.79 -2.65
CA SER A 32 25.91 -10.29 -3.70
C SER A 32 25.11 -9.74 -4.86
N VAL A 33 25.52 -8.59 -5.38
CA VAL A 33 24.95 -8.02 -6.61
C VAL A 33 25.90 -8.31 -7.76
N VAL A 34 25.45 -9.08 -8.73
CA VAL A 34 26.23 -9.43 -9.93
C VAL A 34 25.68 -8.62 -11.09
N SER A 35 26.52 -7.74 -11.66
CA SER A 35 26.18 -6.97 -12.85
C SER A 35 26.77 -7.65 -14.09
N LYS A 36 26.06 -7.57 -15.22
CA LYS A 36 26.50 -8.16 -16.50
C LYS A 36 27.80 -7.55 -17.04
N LYS A 37 28.21 -6.38 -16.53
CA LYS A 37 29.37 -5.58 -16.99
C LYS A 37 30.56 -5.58 -16.04
N ALA A 38 30.42 -6.02 -14.79
CA ALA A 38 31.54 -6.08 -13.84
C ALA A 38 31.75 -7.52 -13.34
N SER A 39 33.00 -7.99 -13.46
CA SER A 39 33.40 -9.34 -13.06
C SER A 39 33.42 -9.56 -11.54
N ASP A 40 33.39 -8.48 -10.75
CA ASP A 40 33.31 -8.52 -9.29
C ASP A 40 32.04 -7.81 -8.81
N GLY A 41 31.11 -8.61 -8.31
CA GLY A 41 29.92 -8.12 -7.63
C GLY A 41 30.21 -7.73 -6.19
N SER A 42 29.59 -6.65 -5.71
CA SER A 42 29.66 -6.27 -4.29
C SER A 42 29.03 -7.35 -3.42
N LYS A 43 29.82 -7.97 -2.54
CA LYS A 43 29.38 -9.02 -1.61
C LYS A 43 29.38 -8.51 -0.17
N ALA A 44 28.26 -8.65 0.53
CA ALA A 44 28.11 -8.31 1.93
C ALA A 44 27.69 -9.54 2.74
N LYS A 45 28.22 -9.69 3.95
CA LYS A 45 27.82 -10.74 4.89
C LYS A 45 26.53 -10.32 5.60
N LEU A 46 25.61 -11.27 5.76
CA LEU A 46 24.34 -11.08 6.45
C LEU A 46 24.41 -11.74 7.82
N ASN A 47 23.66 -11.21 8.77
CA ASN A 47 23.60 -11.70 10.13
C ASN A 47 22.16 -11.64 10.65
N VAL A 48 21.81 -12.56 11.54
CA VAL A 48 20.45 -12.72 12.07
C VAL A 48 20.07 -11.57 13.01
N GLN A 49 21.01 -11.07 13.81
CA GLN A 49 20.77 -10.06 14.84
C GLN A 49 20.82 -8.62 14.30
N LYS A 50 21.55 -8.39 13.20
CA LYS A 50 21.76 -7.05 12.68
C LYS A 50 21.62 -7.00 11.15
N PRO A 51 20.58 -6.30 10.65
CA PRO A 51 20.46 -5.99 9.24
C PRO A 51 21.64 -5.15 8.73
N LEU A 52 21.90 -5.22 7.42
CA LEU A 52 22.89 -4.35 6.78
C LEU A 52 22.51 -2.88 6.94
N SER A 53 23.45 -2.05 7.40
CA SER A 53 23.22 -0.62 7.60
C SER A 53 23.25 0.20 6.31
N LYS A 54 23.80 -0.36 5.23
CA LYS A 54 23.83 0.29 3.91
C LYS A 54 22.86 -0.44 2.98
N PRO A 55 21.99 0.29 2.26
CA PRO A 55 21.17 -0.30 1.22
C PRO A 55 22.01 -0.99 0.15
N VAL A 56 21.47 -2.06 -0.41
CA VAL A 56 22.03 -2.79 -1.53
C VAL A 56 21.37 -2.25 -2.79
N ALA A 57 22.14 -1.59 -3.66
CA ALA A 57 21.63 -1.08 -4.92
C ALA A 57 21.46 -2.20 -5.96
N LEU A 58 20.32 -2.21 -6.66
CA LEU A 58 20.01 -3.13 -7.75
C LEU A 58 19.68 -2.33 -9.01
N GLY A 59 20.56 -2.39 -10.00
CA GLY A 59 20.32 -1.81 -11.32
C GLY A 59 19.47 -2.70 -12.23
N ALA A 60 19.02 -2.14 -13.35
CA ALA A 60 18.12 -2.81 -14.28
C ALA A 60 18.67 -4.09 -14.94
N SER A 61 20.00 -4.23 -15.02
CA SER A 61 20.66 -5.42 -15.58
C SER A 61 21.34 -6.29 -14.52
N ASP A 62 21.13 -5.97 -13.24
CA ASP A 62 21.80 -6.63 -12.13
C ASP A 62 20.97 -7.80 -11.61
N THR A 63 21.69 -8.78 -11.04
CA THR A 63 21.10 -9.92 -10.35
C THR A 63 21.55 -9.88 -8.90
N ILE A 64 20.60 -9.81 -7.98
CA ILE A 64 20.89 -10.01 -6.55
C ILE A 64 20.85 -11.51 -6.25
N LYS A 65 21.89 -11.99 -5.60
CA LYS A 65 22.02 -13.38 -5.16
C LYS A 65 22.17 -13.41 -3.65
N VAL A 66 21.25 -14.10 -2.99
CA VAL A 66 21.29 -14.33 -1.55
C VAL A 66 21.58 -15.80 -1.29
N ILE A 67 22.56 -16.05 -0.43
CA ILE A 67 22.97 -17.39 0.01
C ILE A 67 22.90 -17.40 1.52
N LEU A 68 22.40 -18.47 2.12
CA LEU A 68 22.41 -18.70 3.56
C LEU A 68 22.44 -20.21 3.86
N THR A 69 22.80 -20.58 5.08
CA THR A 69 22.74 -21.96 5.57
C THR A 69 21.75 -22.02 6.73
N ALA A 70 20.57 -22.56 6.49
CA ALA A 70 19.53 -22.71 7.50
C ALA A 70 19.93 -23.77 8.54
N LYS A 71 19.65 -23.46 9.81
CA LYS A 71 19.92 -24.31 10.95
C LYS A 71 18.70 -24.40 11.86
N GLU A 72 18.45 -25.60 12.37
CA GLU A 72 17.47 -25.85 13.42
C GLU A 72 18.24 -26.27 14.67
N ASN A 73 18.11 -25.50 15.74
CA ASN A 73 18.83 -25.75 17.00
C ASN A 73 20.35 -25.93 16.81
N GLY A 74 20.95 -25.11 15.95
CA GLY A 74 22.39 -25.13 15.64
C GLY A 74 22.84 -26.17 14.62
N VAL A 75 21.97 -27.11 14.22
CA VAL A 75 22.28 -28.15 13.23
C VAL A 75 21.78 -27.74 11.86
N ALA A 76 22.63 -27.83 10.84
CA ALA A 76 22.24 -27.52 9.46
C ALA A 76 21.16 -28.50 8.97
N LYS A 77 20.03 -27.96 8.55
CA LYS A 77 18.87 -28.74 8.14
C LYS A 77 18.08 -28.01 7.08
N ARG A 78 17.40 -28.78 6.22
CA ARG A 78 16.47 -28.25 5.24
C ARG A 78 15.11 -27.91 5.90
N PRO A 79 14.72 -26.63 6.03
CA PRO A 79 13.36 -26.23 6.39
C PRO A 79 12.34 -26.57 5.29
N HIS A 80 11.05 -26.70 5.66
CA HIS A 80 9.97 -26.89 4.68
C HIS A 80 9.60 -25.58 3.96
N GLN A 81 9.75 -24.44 4.64
CA GLN A 81 9.47 -23.12 4.13
C GLN A 81 10.72 -22.25 4.20
N THR A 82 11.12 -21.68 3.05
CA THR A 82 12.22 -20.72 2.99
C THR A 82 12.01 -19.70 1.89
N PHE A 83 11.80 -18.46 2.29
CA PHE A 83 11.55 -17.35 1.38
C PHE A 83 12.41 -16.15 1.72
N LEU A 84 12.87 -15.48 0.67
CA LEU A 84 13.27 -14.08 0.71
C LEU A 84 12.03 -13.26 0.36
N ILE A 85 11.55 -12.43 1.28
CA ILE A 85 10.39 -11.57 1.04
C ILE A 85 10.91 -10.15 0.81
N LEU A 86 10.53 -9.54 -0.31
CA LEU A 86 10.77 -8.13 -0.57
C LEU A 86 9.49 -7.36 -0.31
N LYS A 87 9.57 -6.37 0.57
CA LYS A 87 8.42 -5.59 1.06
C LYS A 87 8.57 -4.12 0.75
N ASP A 88 7.52 -3.52 0.19
CA ASP A 88 7.38 -2.07 0.14
C ASP A 88 6.80 -1.56 1.47
N VAL A 89 7.50 -0.62 2.10
CA VAL A 89 7.16 -0.07 3.41
C VAL A 89 5.91 0.81 3.34
N ASP A 90 5.69 1.50 2.23
CA ASP A 90 4.59 2.47 2.12
C ASP A 90 3.26 1.81 1.78
N THR A 91 3.27 0.85 0.85
CA THR A 91 2.05 0.13 0.44
C THR A 91 1.80 -1.15 1.22
N GLY A 92 2.83 -1.69 1.88
CA GLY A 92 2.78 -3.00 2.53
C GLY A 92 2.73 -4.18 1.55
N LEU A 93 2.95 -3.94 0.25
CA LEU A 93 2.99 -5.00 -0.75
C LEU A 93 4.26 -5.84 -0.57
N GLU A 94 4.11 -7.16 -0.73
CA GLU A 94 5.17 -8.14 -0.53
C GLU A 94 5.30 -9.06 -1.73
N ALA A 95 6.54 -9.41 -2.08
CA ALA A 95 6.87 -10.41 -3.09
C ALA A 95 7.75 -11.51 -2.48
N PRO A 96 7.25 -12.76 -2.38
CA PRO A 96 8.03 -13.87 -1.87
C PRO A 96 8.85 -14.54 -2.98
N PHE A 97 10.13 -14.79 -2.71
CA PHE A 97 11.05 -15.50 -3.58
C PHE A 97 11.59 -16.76 -2.87
N PRO A 98 11.21 -17.97 -3.29
CA PRO A 98 11.65 -19.20 -2.63
C PRO A 98 13.15 -19.42 -2.81
N LEU A 99 13.85 -19.81 -1.74
CA LEU A 99 15.22 -20.26 -1.87
C LEU A 99 15.24 -21.73 -2.30
N THR A 100 16.16 -22.06 -3.20
CA THR A 100 16.51 -23.45 -3.48
C THR A 100 17.44 -23.94 -2.37
N VAL A 101 16.87 -24.67 -1.42
CA VAL A 101 17.60 -25.23 -0.27
C VAL A 101 18.03 -26.66 -0.57
N LYS A 102 19.27 -27.03 -0.21
CA LYS A 102 19.77 -28.41 -0.25
C LYS A 102 19.56 -29.10 1.09
N ASP A 103 19.73 -30.42 1.16
CA ASP A 103 19.62 -31.17 2.42
C ASP A 103 20.65 -30.73 3.47
N THR A 104 21.76 -30.14 3.02
CA THR A 104 22.78 -29.50 3.87
C THR A 104 22.33 -28.18 4.52
N GLY A 105 21.07 -27.77 4.35
CA GLY A 105 20.52 -26.49 4.82
C GLY A 105 20.95 -25.27 3.99
N LYS A 106 21.87 -25.43 3.03
CA LYS A 106 22.33 -24.33 2.17
C LYS A 106 21.25 -23.93 1.17
N GLY A 107 20.75 -22.71 1.30
CA GLY A 107 19.76 -22.06 0.44
C GLY A 107 20.39 -21.03 -0.49
N VAL A 108 19.89 -20.96 -1.73
CA VAL A 108 20.26 -19.93 -2.70
C VAL A 108 19.01 -19.40 -3.39
N VAL A 109 18.90 -18.07 -3.50
CA VAL A 109 17.93 -17.39 -4.36
C VAL A 109 18.65 -16.36 -5.22
N GLN A 110 18.16 -16.21 -6.45
CA GLN A 110 18.59 -15.16 -7.37
C GLN A 110 17.36 -14.41 -7.82
N VAL A 111 17.39 -13.09 -7.70
CA VAL A 111 16.30 -12.20 -8.10
C VAL A 111 16.89 -11.16 -9.03
N THR A 112 16.20 -10.91 -10.13
CA THR A 112 16.51 -9.80 -11.05
C THR A 112 15.36 -8.81 -11.03
N GLN A 113 15.60 -7.59 -11.51
CA GLN A 113 14.55 -6.55 -11.51
C GLN A 113 13.30 -6.96 -12.32
N LYS A 114 13.47 -7.74 -13.40
CA LYS A 114 12.37 -8.29 -14.21
C LYS A 114 11.51 -9.34 -13.47
N ASP A 115 12.03 -9.95 -12.41
CA ASP A 115 11.31 -10.93 -11.62
C ASP A 115 10.43 -10.25 -10.54
N LEU A 116 10.63 -8.94 -10.32
CA LEU A 116 9.85 -8.17 -9.37
C LEU A 116 8.48 -7.81 -9.96
N PRO A 117 7.40 -7.87 -9.15
CA PRO A 117 6.10 -7.34 -9.54
C PRO A 117 6.19 -5.85 -9.89
N VAL A 118 5.43 -5.43 -10.91
CA VAL A 118 5.39 -4.04 -11.39
C VAL A 118 5.13 -3.03 -10.28
N GLN A 119 4.34 -3.40 -9.28
CA GLN A 119 4.00 -2.54 -8.15
C GLN A 119 5.21 -2.27 -7.25
N LEU A 120 6.09 -3.25 -7.05
CA LEU A 120 7.32 -3.06 -6.26
C LEU A 120 8.37 -2.26 -7.03
N LEU A 121 8.33 -2.28 -8.37
CA LEU A 121 9.18 -1.42 -9.19
C LEU A 121 8.81 0.06 -9.07
N GLN A 122 7.59 0.39 -8.65
CA GLN A 122 7.12 1.75 -8.44
C GLN A 122 7.37 2.28 -7.02
N ALA A 123 8.04 1.50 -6.16
CA ALA A 123 8.34 1.90 -4.79
C ALA A 123 9.23 3.15 -4.78
N THR A 124 8.86 4.14 -3.97
CA THR A 124 9.63 5.39 -3.82
C THR A 124 10.71 5.28 -2.73
N LYS A 125 10.62 4.27 -1.87
CA LYS A 125 11.58 3.95 -0.82
C LYS A 125 12.26 2.61 -1.10
N PRO A 126 13.46 2.37 -0.53
CA PRO A 126 14.10 1.07 -0.59
C PRO A 126 13.17 -0.05 -0.09
N LEU A 127 13.14 -1.18 -0.79
CA LEU A 127 12.36 -2.35 -0.41
C LEU A 127 13.06 -3.07 0.74
N GLN A 128 12.32 -3.41 1.79
CA GLN A 128 12.88 -4.18 2.90
C GLN A 128 12.94 -5.66 2.54
N ALA A 129 14.10 -6.27 2.68
CA ALA A 129 14.30 -7.70 2.46
C ALA A 129 14.24 -8.46 3.79
N PHE A 130 13.33 -9.42 3.88
CA PHE A 130 13.15 -10.32 5.02
C PHE A 130 13.48 -11.75 4.63
N VAL A 131 13.92 -12.55 5.60
CA VAL A 131 13.99 -13.99 5.44
C VAL A 131 13.00 -14.67 6.36
N VAL A 132 12.25 -15.60 5.79
CA VAL A 132 11.34 -16.46 6.53
C VAL A 132 11.83 -17.90 6.45
N LEU A 133 12.16 -18.50 7.60
CA LEU A 133 12.51 -19.92 7.73
C LEU A 133 11.51 -20.60 8.65
N ALA A 134 10.84 -21.64 8.17
CA ALA A 134 9.93 -22.41 9.01
C ALA A 134 9.85 -23.87 8.56
N SER A 135 9.39 -24.72 9.47
CA SER A 135 9.14 -26.13 9.20
C SER A 135 7.94 -26.60 10.01
N PHE A 136 7.44 -27.80 9.72
CA PHE A 136 6.41 -28.42 10.55
C PHE A 136 7.07 -28.93 11.84
N GLY A 137 6.36 -28.87 12.97
CA GLY A 137 6.84 -29.35 14.27
C GLY A 137 6.74 -28.27 15.36
N SER A 138 7.43 -28.50 16.47
CA SER A 138 7.47 -27.59 17.62
C SER A 138 8.52 -26.48 17.50
N SER A 139 9.30 -26.46 16.41
CA SER A 139 10.36 -25.48 16.24
C SER A 139 9.83 -24.09 15.88
N GLN A 140 10.28 -23.07 16.59
CA GLN A 140 9.97 -21.67 16.32
C GLN A 140 10.55 -21.22 14.98
N GLY A 141 9.69 -20.68 14.11
CA GLY A 141 10.09 -20.09 12.84
C GLY A 141 10.92 -18.82 13.02
N LEU A 142 11.72 -18.50 12.01
CA LEU A 142 12.49 -17.26 11.93
C LEU A 142 11.82 -16.33 10.92
N ASP A 143 11.59 -15.08 11.33
CA ASP A 143 11.20 -13.96 10.47
C ASP A 143 12.01 -12.74 10.88
N VAL A 144 13.01 -12.38 10.08
CA VAL A 144 13.92 -11.27 10.40
C VAL A 144 14.28 -10.45 9.16
N PRO A 145 14.43 -9.11 9.32
CA PRO A 145 14.95 -8.26 8.27
C PRO A 145 16.44 -8.53 8.04
N LEU A 146 16.87 -8.44 6.78
CA LEU A 146 18.25 -8.68 6.35
C LEU A 146 18.95 -7.41 5.85
N PHE A 147 18.32 -6.71 4.91
CA PHE A 147 18.88 -5.51 4.28
C PHE A 147 17.78 -4.73 3.54
N ASP A 148 18.08 -3.48 3.20
CA ASP A 148 17.23 -2.66 2.34
C ASP A 148 17.75 -2.73 0.89
N LEU A 149 16.84 -2.89 -0.07
CA LEU A 149 17.11 -3.00 -1.49
C LEU A 149 16.71 -1.69 -2.19
N GLU A 150 17.69 -0.97 -2.70
CA GLU A 150 17.47 0.27 -3.45
C GLU A 150 17.38 -0.04 -4.95
N LEU A 151 16.26 0.32 -5.57
CA LEU A 151 16.01 0.02 -6.99
C LEU A 151 16.46 1.19 -7.87
N HIS A 152 17.40 0.91 -8.79
CA HIS A 152 17.79 1.86 -9.82
C HIS A 152 17.19 1.42 -11.16
N LEU A 153 16.06 2.04 -11.52
CA LEU A 153 15.41 1.84 -12.81
C LEU A 153 16.20 2.51 -13.93
N ASP A 154 16.09 1.97 -15.14
CA ASP A 154 16.64 2.62 -16.33
C ASP A 154 15.85 3.91 -16.64
N PRO A 155 16.47 5.10 -16.60
CA PRO A 155 15.78 6.36 -16.87
C PRO A 155 15.29 6.48 -18.32
N ASN A 156 15.81 5.66 -19.24
CA ASN A 156 15.45 5.68 -20.65
C ASN A 156 14.31 4.68 -20.99
N ALA A 157 13.91 3.84 -20.02
CA ALA A 157 12.80 2.92 -20.16
C ALA A 157 11.51 3.54 -19.60
N ALA A 158 10.37 3.31 -20.27
CA ALA A 158 9.09 3.72 -19.73
C ALA A 158 8.81 2.97 -18.41
N VAL A 159 8.45 3.71 -17.35
CA VAL A 159 8.07 3.11 -16.07
C VAL A 159 6.87 2.19 -16.32
N PRO A 160 6.93 0.91 -15.92
CA PRO A 160 5.86 -0.02 -16.22
C PRO A 160 4.57 0.44 -15.53
N ALA A 161 3.53 0.64 -16.33
CA ALA A 161 2.25 1.14 -15.86
C ALA A 161 1.49 0.05 -15.10
N TYR A 162 1.06 0.36 -13.88
CA TYR A 162 0.19 -0.51 -13.10
C TYR A 162 -1.25 -0.04 -13.26
N GLU A 163 -2.07 -0.86 -13.92
CA GLU A 163 -3.51 -0.66 -13.92
C GLU A 163 -4.09 -1.28 -12.64
N LYS A 164 -4.67 -0.43 -11.79
CA LYS A 164 -5.28 -0.88 -10.54
C LYS A 164 -6.48 -1.79 -10.87
N PRO A 165 -6.52 -3.03 -10.34
CA PRO A 165 -7.66 -3.91 -10.55
C PRO A 165 -8.96 -3.25 -10.10
N LEU A 166 -10.04 -3.53 -10.83
CA LEU A 166 -11.38 -3.08 -10.47
C LEU A 166 -11.73 -3.61 -9.09
N ARG A 167 -11.80 -2.71 -8.11
CA ARG A 167 -12.17 -3.05 -6.72
C ARG A 167 -13.61 -2.63 -6.49
N TYR A 168 -14.48 -3.60 -6.27
CA TYR A 168 -15.86 -3.33 -5.87
C TYR A 168 -15.86 -2.73 -4.46
N GLY A 169 -16.49 -1.57 -4.32
CA GLY A 169 -16.59 -0.81 -3.07
C GLY A 169 -17.61 0.29 -3.20
N LYS A 170 -17.88 1.01 -2.10
CA LYS A 170 -18.77 2.17 -2.12
C LYS A 170 -18.19 3.21 -3.08
N GLN A 171 -18.92 3.51 -4.15
CA GLN A 171 -18.56 4.58 -5.07
C GLN A 171 -18.83 5.95 -4.42
N PRO A 172 -18.16 7.02 -4.88
CA PRO A 172 -18.50 8.38 -4.48
C PRO A 172 -19.99 8.65 -4.68
N GLU A 173 -20.61 9.35 -3.73
CA GLU A 173 -22.02 9.72 -3.83
C GLU A 173 -22.20 10.74 -4.96
N ILE A 174 -23.16 10.47 -5.84
CA ILE A 174 -23.47 11.36 -6.97
C ILE A 174 -24.57 12.32 -6.49
N HIS A 175 -24.23 13.61 -6.39
CA HIS A 175 -25.20 14.65 -6.08
C HIS A 175 -25.78 15.24 -7.37
N HIS A 176 -27.11 15.30 -7.47
CA HIS A 176 -27.76 16.01 -8.55
C HIS A 176 -27.52 17.52 -8.39
N ILE A 177 -26.83 18.13 -9.36
CA ILE A 177 -26.62 19.58 -9.41
C ILE A 177 -27.87 20.22 -10.03
N PHE A 178 -28.69 20.85 -9.19
CA PHE A 178 -29.83 21.63 -9.67
C PHE A 178 -29.35 22.86 -10.45
N ARG A 179 -30.14 23.25 -11.46
CA ARG A 179 -29.91 24.52 -12.16
C ARG A 179 -30.09 25.67 -11.17
N ALA A 180 -29.29 26.73 -11.35
CA ALA A 180 -29.51 27.96 -10.60
C ALA A 180 -30.91 28.52 -10.90
N ASP A 181 -31.58 29.04 -9.87
CA ASP A 181 -32.86 29.70 -10.05
C ASP A 181 -32.72 30.91 -10.99
N PRO A 182 -33.74 31.17 -11.84
CA PRO A 182 -33.73 32.33 -12.71
C PRO A 182 -33.65 33.62 -11.88
N LYS A 183 -32.77 34.54 -12.29
CA LYS A 183 -32.60 35.82 -11.60
C LYS A 183 -33.74 36.77 -11.95
N ASN A 184 -34.55 37.12 -10.95
CA ASN A 184 -35.61 38.12 -11.09
C ASN A 184 -35.03 39.55 -11.16
N PRO A 185 -35.65 40.47 -11.92
CA PRO A 185 -35.25 41.88 -11.95
C PRO A 185 -35.49 42.56 -10.58
N PRO A 186 -34.78 43.69 -10.28
CA PRO A 186 -35.04 44.49 -9.09
C PRO A 186 -36.49 44.97 -9.02
N LYS A 187 -37.16 44.73 -7.89
CA LYS A 187 -38.59 45.07 -7.68
C LYS A 187 -38.92 46.54 -7.93
N VAL A 188 -37.98 47.46 -7.67
CA VAL A 188 -38.16 48.91 -7.88
C VAL A 188 -38.38 49.24 -9.36
N ILE A 189 -37.66 48.54 -10.26
CA ILE A 189 -37.81 48.75 -11.71
C ILE A 189 -39.18 48.26 -12.17
N SER A 190 -39.58 47.05 -11.74
CA SER A 190 -40.91 46.52 -12.03
C SER A 190 -42.03 47.42 -11.52
N LEU A 191 -41.87 48.01 -10.32
CA LEU A 191 -42.85 48.93 -9.74
C LEU A 191 -42.94 50.25 -10.51
N PHE A 192 -41.82 50.82 -10.93
CA PHE A 192 -41.79 52.05 -11.74
C PHE A 192 -42.58 51.87 -13.04
N PHE A 193 -42.32 50.80 -13.79
CA PHE A 193 -43.04 50.53 -15.04
C PHE A 193 -44.52 50.20 -14.81
N ALA A 194 -44.85 49.49 -13.72
CA ALA A 194 -46.25 49.26 -13.35
C ALA A 194 -47.00 50.58 -13.09
N LEU A 195 -46.40 51.51 -12.34
CA LEU A 195 -46.96 52.84 -12.09
C LEU A 195 -47.03 53.69 -13.36
N ALA A 196 -46.01 53.62 -14.23
CA ALA A 196 -46.01 54.32 -15.51
C ALA A 196 -47.18 53.87 -16.40
N VAL A 197 -47.44 52.56 -16.49
CA VAL A 197 -48.60 52.02 -17.22
C VAL A 197 -49.92 52.46 -16.57
N ALA A 198 -50.01 52.38 -15.23
CA ALA A 198 -51.19 52.81 -14.49
C ALA A 198 -51.49 54.31 -14.66
N ALA A 199 -50.46 55.16 -14.83
CA ALA A 199 -50.61 56.59 -15.07
C ALA A 199 -50.89 56.92 -16.54
N ALA A 200 -50.36 56.15 -17.48
CA ALA A 200 -50.53 56.37 -18.91
C ALA A 200 -52.01 56.23 -19.35
N VAL A 201 -52.75 55.30 -18.75
CA VAL A 201 -54.16 55.08 -19.09
C VAL A 201 -55.03 56.32 -18.75
N PRO A 202 -55.05 56.84 -17.51
CA PRO A 202 -55.74 58.10 -17.20
C PRO A 202 -55.22 59.29 -18.00
N ALA A 203 -53.90 59.40 -18.21
CA ALA A 203 -53.34 60.48 -19.01
C ALA A 203 -53.87 60.47 -20.45
N LEU A 204 -54.00 59.29 -21.06
CA LEU A 204 -54.59 59.13 -22.39
C LEU A 204 -56.07 59.54 -22.39
N PHE A 205 -56.85 59.15 -21.37
CA PHE A 205 -58.24 59.60 -21.22
C PHE A 205 -58.34 61.13 -21.10
N VAL A 206 -57.52 61.76 -20.25
CA VAL A 206 -57.51 63.22 -20.08
C VAL A 206 -57.14 63.93 -21.39
N VAL A 207 -56.14 63.44 -22.13
CA VAL A 207 -55.75 64.02 -23.41
C VAL A 207 -56.85 63.85 -24.46
N VAL A 208 -57.45 62.67 -24.57
CA VAL A 208 -58.54 62.40 -25.52
C VAL A 208 -59.80 63.19 -25.20
N SER A 209 -60.14 63.38 -23.92
CA SER A 209 -61.32 64.15 -23.49
C SER A 209 -61.08 65.67 -23.44
N GLY A 210 -59.84 66.11 -23.23
CA GLY A 210 -59.52 67.53 -23.01
C GLY A 210 -58.92 68.27 -24.22
N ARG A 211 -58.30 67.56 -25.17
CA ARG A 211 -57.62 68.17 -26.33
C ARG A 211 -58.24 67.85 -27.68
N SER A 212 -58.90 66.70 -27.80
CA SER A 212 -59.72 66.37 -28.97
C SER A 212 -61.17 66.52 -28.53
N GLY A 213 -61.96 67.34 -29.24
CA GLY A 213 -63.42 67.45 -29.03
C GLY A 213 -64.19 66.16 -29.37
N THR A 214 -63.60 64.99 -29.13
CA THR A 214 -64.19 63.66 -29.27
C THR A 214 -65.21 63.48 -28.17
N GLN A 215 -66.40 64.06 -28.35
CA GLN A 215 -67.58 63.60 -27.64
C GLN A 215 -68.00 62.25 -28.24
N LEU A 216 -68.35 61.31 -27.37
CA LEU A 216 -69.13 60.14 -27.74
C LEU A 216 -70.50 60.65 -28.21
N VAL A 217 -70.64 60.87 -29.52
CA VAL A 217 -71.93 61.21 -30.13
C VAL A 217 -72.78 59.95 -30.10
N ILE A 218 -73.64 59.87 -29.09
CA ILE A 218 -74.66 58.82 -28.99
C ILE A 218 -75.83 59.29 -29.86
N TRP A 219 -75.97 58.71 -31.04
CA TRP A 219 -77.19 58.86 -31.85
C TRP A 219 -78.30 58.06 -31.17
N TYR A 220 -79.41 58.73 -30.84
CA TYR A 220 -80.65 58.11 -30.37
C TYR A 220 -81.65 58.04 -31.52
#